data_AF-A0A8S1B1K7-F1
#
_entry.id   AF-A0A8S1B1K7-F1
#
_cell.length_a   1.000
_cell.length_b   1.000
_cell.length_c   1.000
_cell.angle_alpha   90.00
_cell.angle_beta   90.00
_cell.angle_gamma   90.00
#
_symmetry.space_group_name_H-M   'P 1'
#
loop_
_entity.id
_entity.type
_entity.pdbx_description
1 polymer ?
#
loop_
_entity_poly.entity_id
_entity_poly.type
_entity_poly.pdbx_seq_one_letter_code
_entity_poly.pdbx_strand_id
1 'polypeptide(L)'
;MMFNHSDKYFVRGHVYITKMTFIKITLALALFIVVVNAQRPSFAGQKPIGYPDMESDLLSNRFGEDEDLPIEAKGDRGLIDRLNKLPVENQPFWFLNWKQYEDFRRQPQNWPQRENSFIGTK
;
A
#
# COMPACT_ATOMS: atom_id res chain seq x y z
N MET A 1 8.04 59.25 33.72
CA MET A 1 8.43 57.92 34.25
C MET A 1 9.44 57.32 33.27
N MET A 2 10.73 57.42 33.55
CA MET A 2 11.80 56.96 32.66
C MET A 2 12.05 55.48 32.92
N PHE A 3 11.65 54.59 32.00
CA PHE A 3 12.01 53.18 32.07
C PHE A 3 13.53 53.02 31.96
N ASN A 4 14.12 52.33 32.92
CA ASN A 4 15.55 52.20 33.09
C ASN A 4 16.15 51.40 31.90
N HIS A 5 17.36 51.75 31.45
CA HIS A 5 17.98 51.13 30.27
C HIS A 5 18.11 49.59 30.42
N SER A 6 18.26 49.11 31.66
CA SER A 6 18.35 47.70 32.02
C SER A 6 17.05 46.90 31.77
N ASP A 7 15.88 47.52 32.01
CA ASP A 7 14.58 46.85 31.88
C ASP A 7 14.26 46.46 30.43
N LYS A 8 14.78 47.24 29.47
CA LYS A 8 14.58 47.00 28.04
C LYS A 8 15.29 45.73 27.56
N TYR A 9 16.43 45.37 28.16
CA TYR A 9 17.16 44.16 27.79
C TYR A 9 16.51 42.90 28.38
N PHE A 10 15.98 43.00 29.60
CA PHE A 10 15.28 41.90 30.26
C PHE A 10 13.99 41.51 29.50
N VAL A 11 13.17 42.50 29.12
CA VAL A 11 11.94 42.27 28.34
C VAL A 11 12.25 41.69 26.96
N ARG A 12 13.31 42.18 26.29
CA ARG A 12 13.74 41.63 24.99
C ARG A 12 14.22 40.19 25.11
N GLY A 13 15.00 39.85 26.14
CA GLY A 13 15.44 38.47 26.39
C GLY A 13 14.26 37.52 26.62
N HIS A 14 13.28 37.93 27.41
CA HIS A 14 12.08 37.13 27.67
C HIS A 14 11.26 36.90 26.38
N VAL A 15 11.09 37.93 25.55
CA VAL A 15 10.42 37.81 24.24
C VAL A 15 11.17 36.87 23.29
N TYR A 16 12.51 36.89 23.27
CA TYR A 16 13.31 35.98 22.45
C TYR A 16 13.18 34.53 22.90
N ILE A 17 13.20 34.28 24.22
CA ILE A 17 13.03 32.95 24.79
C ILE A 17 11.64 32.40 24.46
N THR A 18 10.58 33.21 24.64
CA THR A 18 9.21 32.79 24.30
C THR A 18 9.05 32.48 22.81
N LYS A 19 9.66 33.27 21.92
CA LYS A 19 9.67 33.00 20.47
C LYS A 19 10.41 31.70 20.12
N MET A 20 11.58 31.46 20.70
CA MET A 20 12.34 30.22 20.48
C MET A 20 11.59 28.99 21.00
N THR A 21 10.93 29.08 22.15
CA THR A 21 10.12 27.98 22.69
C THR A 21 8.93 27.68 21.80
N PHE A 22 8.26 28.70 21.26
CA PHE A 22 7.16 28.52 20.31
C PHE A 22 7.62 27.79 19.04
N ILE A 23 8.74 28.23 18.43
CA ILE A 23 9.32 27.59 17.22
C ILE A 23 9.65 26.11 17.47
N LYS A 24 10.26 25.79 18.61
CA LYS A 24 10.59 24.40 18.97
C LYS A 24 9.34 23.53 19.11
N ILE A 25 8.29 24.05 19.74
CA ILE A 25 7.00 23.34 19.87
C ILE A 25 6.38 23.13 18.49
N THR A 26 6.37 24.15 17.63
CA THR A 26 5.85 24.02 16.25
C THR A 26 6.62 22.98 15.45
N LEU A 27 7.95 22.95 15.54
CA LEU A 27 8.78 21.95 14.88
C LEU A 27 8.54 20.54 15.41
N ALA A 28 8.39 20.38 16.73
CA ALA A 28 8.10 19.07 17.34
C ALA A 28 6.73 18.54 16.89
N LEU A 29 5.70 19.40 16.85
CA LEU A 29 4.38 19.05 16.33
C LEU A 29 4.41 18.66 14.85
N ALA A 30 5.11 19.44 14.02
CA ALA A 30 5.26 19.12 12.60
C ALA A 30 5.96 17.77 12.39
N LEU A 31 7.03 17.49 13.14
CA LEU A 31 7.74 16.22 13.09
C LEU A 31 6.84 15.04 13.49
N PHE A 32 6.03 15.21 14.54
CA PHE A 32 5.11 14.18 15.01
C PHE A 32 4.05 13.84 13.95
N ILE A 33 3.49 14.83 13.26
CA ILE A 33 2.51 14.63 12.19
C ILE A 33 3.12 13.82 11.02
N VAL A 34 4.37 14.11 10.64
CA VAL A 34 5.06 13.37 9.58
C VAL A 34 5.25 11.90 9.95
N VAL A 35 5.67 11.63 11.19
CA VAL A 35 5.85 10.25 11.67
C VAL A 35 4.52 9.49 11.70
N VAL A 36 3.42 10.11 12.13
CA VAL A 36 2.09 9.47 12.14
C VAL A 36 1.61 9.13 10.72
N ASN A 37 1.85 10.00 9.74
CA ASN A 37 1.49 9.71 8.34
C ASN A 37 2.40 8.64 7.71
N ALA A 38 3.62 8.45 8.24
CA ALA A 38 4.53 7.39 7.81
C ALA A 38 4.23 6.01 8.44
N GLN A 39 3.28 5.88 9.38
CA GLN A 39 3.01 4.64 10.11
C GLN A 39 2.31 3.53 9.30
N ARG A 40 1.83 3.79 8.07
CA ARG A 40 1.38 2.71 7.17
C ARG A 40 2.32 2.56 5.98
N PRO A 41 3.09 1.46 5.89
CA PRO A 41 3.76 1.13 4.64
C PRO A 41 2.69 0.94 3.56
N SER A 42 2.81 1.71 2.48
CA SER A 42 1.96 1.69 1.29
C SER A 42 1.93 0.31 0.59
N PHE A 43 2.78 -0.63 1.02
CA PHE A 43 2.87 -1.98 0.48
C PHE A 43 1.71 -2.90 0.89
N ALA A 44 1.03 -2.64 2.02
CA ALA A 44 -0.04 -3.54 2.50
C ALA A 44 -1.37 -3.43 1.74
N GLY A 45 -1.50 -2.46 0.82
CA GLY A 45 -2.75 -2.16 0.14
C GLY A 45 -3.86 -1.67 1.11
N GLN A 46 -4.88 -0.99 0.58
CA GLN A 46 -6.11 -0.71 1.34
C GLN A 46 -7.16 -1.82 1.17
N LYS A 47 -6.82 -2.85 0.40
CA LYS A 47 -7.76 -3.90 -0.02
C LYS A 47 -7.81 -5.02 1.02
N PRO A 48 -8.96 -5.68 1.17
CA PRO A 48 -9.06 -6.89 1.98
C PRO A 48 -7.99 -7.89 1.55
N ILE A 49 -7.31 -8.49 2.52
CA ILE A 49 -6.34 -9.56 2.29
C ILE A 49 -7.05 -10.65 1.47
N GLY A 50 -6.49 -10.99 0.30
CA GLY A 50 -6.95 -12.12 -0.51
C GLY A 50 -7.69 -11.76 -1.81
N TYR A 51 -7.88 -10.48 -2.15
CA TYR A 51 -8.42 -10.10 -3.46
C TYR A 51 -7.34 -9.45 -4.34
N PRO A 52 -6.77 -10.17 -5.32
CA PRO A 52 -5.89 -9.56 -6.32
C PRO A 52 -6.68 -8.60 -7.21
N ASP A 53 -5.98 -7.58 -7.72
CA ASP A 53 -6.54 -6.65 -8.68
C ASP A 53 -6.80 -7.39 -9.99
N MET A 54 -8.07 -7.71 -10.22
CA MET A 54 -8.51 -8.17 -11.54
C MET A 54 -8.56 -6.91 -12.42
N GLU A 55 -7.52 -6.71 -13.23
CA GLU A 55 -7.58 -5.77 -14.35
C GLU A 55 -8.82 -6.12 -15.15
N SER A 56 -9.84 -5.25 -15.11
CA SER A 56 -11.02 -5.38 -15.97
C SER A 56 -10.59 -4.98 -17.38
N ASP A 57 -9.78 -5.82 -18.00
CA ASP A 57 -9.26 -5.57 -19.33
C ASP A 57 -10.36 -5.89 -20.35
N LEU A 58 -11.30 -4.95 -20.46
CA LEU A 58 -12.40 -4.99 -21.42
C LEU A 58 -11.88 -5.03 -22.88
N LEU A 59 -10.59 -4.77 -23.10
CA LEU A 59 -9.93 -4.79 -24.40
C LEU A 59 -9.31 -6.16 -24.74
N SER A 60 -8.92 -6.92 -23.72
CA SER A 60 -8.46 -8.31 -23.81
C SER A 60 -9.49 -9.17 -24.56
N ASN A 61 -10.77 -9.10 -24.14
CA ASN A 61 -11.89 -9.88 -24.69
C ASN A 61 -12.17 -9.68 -26.20
N ARG A 62 -11.49 -8.74 -26.88
CA ARG A 62 -11.74 -8.42 -28.31
C ARG A 62 -10.93 -9.27 -29.29
N PHE A 63 -9.85 -9.92 -28.86
CA PHE A 63 -8.92 -10.62 -29.76
C PHE A 63 -9.11 -12.14 -29.83
N GLY A 64 -10.24 -12.67 -29.34
CA GLY A 64 -10.56 -14.10 -29.41
C GLY A 64 -10.00 -14.90 -28.23
N GLU A 65 -10.33 -14.44 -27.02
CA GLU A 65 -9.91 -15.01 -25.72
C GLU A 65 -10.86 -16.10 -25.19
N ASP A 66 -11.63 -16.75 -26.07
CA ASP A 66 -12.34 -18.00 -25.70
C ASP A 66 -11.37 -19.20 -25.60
N GLU A 67 -10.07 -18.97 -25.84
CA GLU A 67 -9.05 -19.96 -25.58
C GLU A 67 -8.67 -19.99 -24.10
N ASP A 68 -8.65 -21.21 -23.59
CA ASP A 68 -8.30 -21.58 -22.23
C ASP A 68 -6.79 -21.33 -22.00
N LEU A 69 -6.42 -20.06 -21.82
CA LEU A 69 -5.06 -19.58 -21.66
C LEU A 69 -4.84 -18.98 -20.26
N PRO A 70 -3.61 -19.04 -19.72
CA PRO A 70 -3.26 -18.37 -18.47
C PRO A 70 -3.46 -16.86 -18.56
N ILE A 71 -4.09 -16.27 -17.52
CA ILE A 71 -4.25 -14.80 -17.42
C ILE A 71 -2.90 -14.08 -17.38
N GLU A 72 -1.87 -14.72 -16.81
CA GLU A 72 -0.53 -14.17 -16.67
C GLU A 72 0.16 -13.94 -18.02
N ALA A 73 -0.27 -14.66 -19.06
CA ALA A 73 0.24 -14.49 -20.42
C ALA A 73 -0.39 -13.30 -21.15
N LYS A 74 -1.43 -12.65 -20.59
CA LYS A 74 -2.12 -11.48 -21.17
C LYS A 74 -2.48 -11.66 -22.65
N GLY A 75 -2.94 -12.85 -23.02
CA GLY A 75 -3.28 -13.20 -24.40
C GLY A 75 -2.10 -13.44 -25.36
N ASP A 76 -0.84 -13.43 -24.89
CA ASP A 76 0.34 -13.71 -25.74
C ASP A 76 0.50 -15.22 -26.03
N ARG A 77 -0.10 -15.66 -27.13
CA ARG A 77 0.06 -17.04 -27.65
C ARG A 77 1.52 -17.41 -27.93
N GLY A 78 2.33 -16.46 -28.42
CA GLY A 78 3.73 -16.72 -28.76
C GLY A 78 4.57 -17.04 -27.52
N LEU A 79 4.23 -16.46 -26.37
CA LEU A 79 4.80 -16.86 -25.09
C LEU A 79 4.43 -18.30 -24.74
N ILE A 80 3.16 -18.66 -24.80
CA ILE A 80 2.67 -20.01 -24.48
C ILE A 80 3.34 -21.07 -25.36
N ASP A 81 3.43 -20.82 -26.67
CA ASP A 81 4.09 -21.72 -27.61
C ASP A 81 5.58 -21.92 -27.30
N ARG A 82 6.26 -20.87 -26.83
CA ARG A 82 7.67 -20.98 -26.39
C ARG A 82 7.77 -21.79 -25.10
N LEU A 83 6.88 -21.56 -24.14
CA LEU A 83 6.88 -22.28 -22.87
C LEU A 83 6.58 -23.77 -23.06
N ASN A 84 5.65 -24.12 -23.93
CA ASN A 84 5.33 -25.51 -24.28
C ASN A 84 6.49 -26.27 -24.92
N LYS A 85 7.43 -25.57 -25.56
CA LYS A 85 8.65 -26.18 -26.15
C LYS A 85 9.75 -26.41 -25.12
N LEU A 86 9.68 -25.78 -23.95
CA LEU A 86 10.62 -26.01 -22.87
C LEU A 86 10.29 -27.34 -22.17
N PRO A 87 11.31 -28.09 -21.73
CA PRO A 87 11.07 -29.23 -20.86
C PRO A 87 10.48 -28.76 -19.52
N VAL A 88 9.70 -29.64 -18.87
CA VAL A 88 8.83 -29.28 -17.72
C VAL A 88 9.61 -28.63 -16.59
N GLU A 89 10.82 -29.11 -16.31
CA GLU A 89 11.73 -28.57 -15.29
C GLU A 89 12.18 -27.13 -15.54
N ASN A 90 12.11 -26.66 -16.79
CA ASN A 90 12.49 -25.31 -17.19
C ASN A 90 11.27 -24.40 -17.41
N GLN A 91 10.06 -24.93 -17.28
CA GLN A 91 8.85 -24.13 -17.36
C GLN A 91 8.67 -23.32 -16.06
N PRO A 92 8.20 -22.07 -16.15
CA PRO A 92 8.03 -21.25 -14.98
C PRO A 92 6.88 -21.77 -14.11
N PHE A 93 7.04 -21.66 -12.80
CA PHE A 93 6.07 -22.17 -11.82
C PHE A 93 4.64 -21.66 -12.05
N TRP A 94 4.49 -20.39 -12.47
CA TRP A 94 3.18 -19.83 -12.75
C TRP A 94 2.48 -20.57 -13.91
N PHE A 95 3.23 -20.97 -14.94
CA PHE A 95 2.70 -21.66 -16.12
C PHE A 95 2.39 -23.13 -15.84
N LEU A 96 3.06 -23.74 -14.87
CA LEU A 96 2.74 -25.11 -14.44
C LEU A 96 1.44 -25.15 -13.60
N ASN A 97 1.18 -24.10 -12.81
CA ASN A 97 0.09 -24.07 -11.82
C ASN A 97 -1.08 -23.15 -12.21
N TRP A 98 -1.07 -22.59 -13.42
CA TRP A 98 -2.04 -21.58 -13.84
C TRP A 98 -3.50 -22.06 -13.71
N LYS A 99 -3.77 -23.33 -14.02
CA LYS A 99 -5.09 -23.97 -13.86
C LYS A 99 -5.57 -23.92 -12.42
N GLN A 100 -4.69 -24.28 -11.50
CA GLN A 100 -4.99 -24.27 -10.08
C GLN A 100 -5.21 -22.84 -9.57
N TYR A 101 -4.47 -21.85 -10.08
CA TYR A 101 -4.72 -20.45 -9.74
C TYR A 101 -6.05 -19.94 -10.28
N GLU A 102 -6.46 -20.36 -11.47
CA GLU A 102 -7.77 -20.02 -12.02
C GLU A 102 -8.90 -20.56 -11.14
N ASP A 103 -8.79 -21.82 -10.70
CA ASP A 103 -9.75 -22.43 -9.77
C ASP A 103 -9.79 -21.68 -8.43
N PHE A 104 -8.62 -21.30 -7.88
CA PHE A 104 -8.56 -20.47 -6.67
C PHE A 104 -9.12 -19.07 -6.86
N ARG A 105 -8.97 -18.47 -8.06
CA ARG A 105 -9.55 -17.17 -8.37
C ARG A 105 -11.08 -17.25 -8.46
N ARG A 106 -11.63 -18.36 -8.96
CA ARG A 106 -13.08 -18.62 -8.99
C ARG A 106 -13.66 -18.93 -7.62
N GLN A 107 -12.90 -19.61 -6.76
CA GLN A 107 -13.30 -19.98 -5.40
C GLN A 107 -12.23 -19.58 -4.39
N PRO A 108 -12.10 -18.27 -4.10
CA PRO A 108 -11.08 -17.81 -3.17
C PRO A 108 -11.37 -18.35 -1.77
N GLN A 109 -10.32 -18.89 -1.14
CA GLN A 109 -10.41 -19.33 0.25
C GLN A 109 -10.66 -18.10 1.15
N ASN A 110 -11.85 -18.01 1.71
CA ASN A 110 -12.23 -16.96 2.65
C ASN A 110 -11.80 -17.38 4.06
N TRP A 111 -10.77 -16.74 4.59
CA TRP A 111 -10.47 -16.87 6.01
C TRP A 111 -11.48 -16.01 6.79
N PRO A 112 -12.17 -16.57 7.80
CA PRO A 112 -13.01 -15.74 8.66
C PRO A 112 -12.13 -14.67 9.29
N GLN A 113 -12.50 -13.40 9.07
CA GLN A 113 -11.85 -12.28 9.74
C GLN A 113 -12.05 -12.49 11.25
N ARG A 114 -10.96 -12.46 12.03
CA ARG A 114 -11.06 -12.55 13.48
C ARG A 114 -11.97 -11.43 13.98
N GLU A 115 -13.00 -11.80 14.73
CA GLU A 115 -13.94 -10.83 15.30
C GLU A 115 -13.20 -9.79 16.15
N ASN A 116 -13.62 -8.53 15.99
CA ASN A 116 -13.00 -7.42 16.71
C ASN A 116 -13.47 -7.41 18.17
N SER A 117 -12.57 -7.74 19.10
CA SER A 117 -12.85 -7.74 20.54
C SER A 117 -13.18 -6.35 21.12
N PHE A 118 -12.93 -5.27 20.38
CA PHE A 118 -13.21 -3.89 20.80
C PHE A 118 -14.58 -3.38 20.37
N ILE A 119 -15.29 -4.10 19.50
CA ILE A 119 -16.68 -3.80 19.16
C ILE A 119 -17.52 -4.62 20.13
N GLY A 120 -17.79 -4.04 21.30
CA GLY A 120 -18.57 -4.69 22.34
C GLY A 120 -19.95 -5.12 21.83
N THR A 121 -20.31 -6.37 22.12
CA THR A 121 -21.69 -6.84 22.10
C THR A 121 -22.52 -5.93 23.00
N LYS A 122 -23.53 -5.28 22.42
CA LYS A 122 -24.55 -4.56 23.18
C LYS A 122 -25.33 -5.49 24.11
#